data_AF-A0A0D7AQE4-F1
#
_entry.id   AF-A0A0D7AQE4-F1
#
_cell.length_a   1.000
_cell.length_b   1.000
_cell.length_c   1.000
_cell.angle_alpha   90.00
_cell.angle_beta   90.00
_cell.angle_gamma   90.00
#
_symmetry.space_group_name_H-M   'P 1'
#
loop_
_entity.id
_entity.type
_entity.pdbx_description
1 polymer ?
#
loop_
_entity_poly.entity_id
_entity_poly.type
_entity_poly.pdbx_seq_one_letter_code
_entity_poly.pdbx_strand_id
1 'polypeptide(L)'
;MGYNQGRSNSGRQAPFATICAEVLDRILSNFDYHEREFDFTAYDVYLPFTLVNHHWYVVANRRLYLHVASGEAEDAEILLDTLRTRPDLAGTVRSINFGTRHFHREETEIHAAAIRLCHNLVALKLSGWNGFTQAPLVEAVRDAHTLKSISINRYGISDMEGDTFCSGLELLRMMHVWPGIEEVVICNCALSAEYHDDSTSASESDSNGESDDEPGSTPEDREYQRQRREIRARLKAEWKEERRVLAERRQFDQTTDWSNATPCLRDVQFSQISGSLDNTFLSRFATMAPNLQHFRADMLHALDGLRLCLRTWRHSLRTLRINTSSSHYQPTDGAVKWAGIDDAVPELTALQALAVSDLFVLPGTLRRCVAPIEYIEYEGSAEHMREVVGVLSSPDVLPTLRVFRTYYKDPCSELQTVLRARNVSVNPHFWHPGDDPRDRDVYGLSEPFEFTEKFLNYYGDNSESDNDGEEDSDSFDEDDSTE
;
A
#
# COMPACT_ATOMS: atom_id res chain seq x y z
N MET A 1 1.57 52.67 66.27
CA MET A 1 1.44 51.41 65.51
C MET A 1 1.67 51.75 64.04
N GLY A 2 2.85 51.45 63.51
CA GLY A 2 3.26 51.85 62.16
C GLY A 2 3.16 50.67 61.19
N TYR A 3 2.45 50.86 60.09
CA TYR A 3 2.36 49.91 58.98
C TYR A 3 3.67 49.93 58.18
N ASN A 4 4.32 48.76 58.07
CA ASN A 4 5.50 48.56 57.25
C ASN A 4 5.11 48.54 55.76
N GLN A 5 5.54 49.56 55.02
CA GLN A 5 5.55 49.57 53.56
C GLN A 5 6.62 48.60 53.06
N GLY A 6 6.20 47.41 52.63
CA GLY A 6 7.04 46.48 51.88
C GLY A 6 7.38 47.07 50.51
N ARG A 7 8.66 47.35 50.27
CA ARG A 7 9.19 47.76 48.96
C ARG A 7 9.04 46.60 47.99
N SER A 8 8.17 46.79 47.00
CA SER A 8 8.03 45.90 45.85
C SER A 8 9.30 46.02 45.00
N ASN A 9 10.18 45.02 45.05
CA ASN A 9 11.32 44.91 44.15
C ASN A 9 10.78 44.65 42.74
N SER A 10 10.62 45.71 41.95
CA SER A 10 10.41 45.63 40.51
C SER A 10 11.68 45.06 39.86
N GLY A 11 11.86 43.74 39.94
CA GLY A 11 12.88 43.03 39.20
C GLY A 11 12.66 43.28 37.72
N ARG A 12 13.55 44.06 37.10
CA ARG A 12 13.62 44.17 35.64
C ARG A 12 13.94 42.78 35.12
N GLN A 13 12.92 42.04 34.67
CA GLN A 13 13.14 40.90 33.80
C GLN A 13 13.98 41.43 32.64
N ALA A 14 15.18 40.87 32.48
CA ALA A 14 15.97 41.12 31.28
C ALA A 14 15.06 40.78 30.09
N PRO A 15 14.91 41.68 29.09
CA PRO A 15 14.16 41.34 27.90
C PRO A 15 14.84 40.11 27.32
N PHE A 16 14.16 38.96 27.36
CA PHE A 16 14.63 37.79 26.63
C PHE A 16 14.79 38.26 25.19
N ALA A 17 16.04 38.33 24.71
CA ALA A 17 16.33 38.68 23.34
C ALA A 17 15.46 37.76 22.48
N THR A 18 14.55 38.35 21.70
CA THR A 18 13.60 37.59 20.92
C THR A 18 14.40 36.77 19.91
N ILE A 19 14.49 35.46 20.16
CA ILE A 19 15.05 34.50 19.21
C ILE A 19 14.25 34.65 17.92
N CYS A 20 14.92 34.73 16.76
CA CYS A 20 14.18 34.84 15.50
C CYS A 20 13.46 33.53 15.18
N ALA A 21 12.36 33.62 14.41
CA ALA A 21 11.49 32.48 14.14
C ALA A 21 12.24 31.31 13.49
N GLU A 22 13.23 31.60 12.64
CA GLU A 22 14.03 30.60 11.92
C GLU A 22 14.94 29.81 12.87
N VAL A 23 15.52 30.49 13.87
CA VAL A 23 16.33 29.82 14.90
C VAL A 23 15.44 28.98 15.80
N LEU A 24 14.26 29.49 16.16
CA LEU A 24 13.30 28.72 16.95
C LEU A 24 12.78 27.49 16.19
N ASP A 25 12.45 27.64 14.91
CA ASP A 25 12.02 26.55 14.04
C ASP A 25 13.09 25.45 13.95
N ARG A 26 14.36 25.86 13.81
CA ARG A 26 15.50 24.94 13.81
C ARG A 26 15.76 24.29 15.18
N ILE A 27 15.45 24.97 16.28
CA ILE A 27 15.52 24.36 17.62
C ILE A 27 14.45 23.29 17.72
N LEU A 28 13.21 23.63 17.37
CA LEU A 28 12.06 22.75 17.41
C LEU A 28 12.20 21.54 16.47
N SER A 29 12.86 21.70 15.32
CA SER A 29 13.15 20.57 14.41
C SER A 29 14.10 19.52 15.00
N ASN A 30 14.87 19.84 16.04
CA ASN A 30 15.68 18.79 16.70
C ASN A 30 14.85 17.90 17.62
N PHE A 31 13.58 18.26 17.84
CA PHE A 31 12.60 17.42 18.54
C PHE A 31 11.69 16.68 17.56
N ASP A 32 11.95 16.74 16.24
CA ASP A 32 11.25 15.91 15.26
C ASP A 32 11.46 14.44 15.67
N TYR A 33 10.36 13.80 16.03
CA TYR A 33 10.35 12.44 16.56
C TYR A 33 10.39 11.45 15.40
N HIS A 34 10.90 10.24 15.66
CA HIS A 34 10.77 9.16 14.69
C HIS A 34 9.27 8.85 14.54
N GLU A 35 8.73 9.08 13.35
CA GLU A 35 7.34 8.78 13.00
C GLU A 35 7.05 7.29 13.29
N ARG A 36 6.47 6.97 14.45
CA ARG A 36 5.82 5.69 14.66
C ARG A 36 4.44 5.75 13.99
N GLU A 37 3.96 4.62 13.48
CA GLU A 37 2.64 4.56 12.85
C GLU A 37 1.56 5.03 13.83
N PHE A 38 0.79 6.04 13.43
CA PHE A 38 -0.31 6.64 14.21
C PHE A 38 0.12 7.25 15.55
N ASP A 39 1.36 7.75 15.63
CA ASP A 39 1.88 8.32 16.86
C ASP A 39 1.45 9.79 17.04
N PHE A 40 0.64 10.04 18.06
CA PHE A 40 0.23 11.38 18.47
C PHE A 40 1.31 12.10 19.29
N THR A 41 2.50 11.53 19.49
CA THR A 41 3.61 12.14 20.27
C THR A 41 4.05 13.51 19.76
N ALA A 42 3.78 13.87 18.50
CA ALA A 42 3.98 15.23 18.02
C ALA A 42 3.22 16.26 18.89
N TYR A 43 2.02 15.92 19.37
CA TYR A 43 1.28 16.73 20.33
C TYR A 43 2.02 16.85 21.65
N ASP A 44 2.51 15.75 22.22
CA ASP A 44 3.23 15.76 23.50
C ASP A 44 4.51 16.61 23.45
N VAL A 45 5.18 16.63 22.30
CA VAL A 45 6.40 17.40 22.09
C VAL A 45 6.10 18.89 21.87
N TYR A 46 5.15 19.22 20.99
CA TYR A 46 4.93 20.60 20.57
C TYR A 46 3.97 21.39 21.47
N LEU A 47 3.01 20.72 22.12
CA LEU A 47 2.02 21.36 22.98
C LEU A 47 2.64 22.20 24.11
N PRO A 48 3.67 21.75 24.85
CA PRO A 48 4.31 22.59 25.86
C PRO A 48 4.86 23.91 25.31
N PHE A 49 5.39 23.91 24.07
CA PHE A 49 5.93 25.11 23.43
C PHE A 49 4.83 26.09 23.01
N THR A 50 3.61 25.61 22.75
CA THR A 50 2.46 26.49 22.46
C THR A 50 2.05 27.36 23.65
N LEU A 51 2.45 26.98 24.87
CA LEU A 51 2.07 27.65 26.11
C LEU A 51 3.10 28.68 26.60
N VAL A 52 4.27 28.80 25.94
CA VAL A 52 5.37 29.66 26.41
C VAL A 52 5.06 31.15 26.20
N ASN A 53 4.80 31.56 24.97
CA ASN A 53 4.35 32.90 24.58
C ASN A 53 3.85 32.89 23.12
N HIS A 54 3.29 34.01 22.64
CA HIS A 54 2.75 34.11 21.29
C HIS A 54 3.76 33.79 20.17
N HIS A 55 5.03 34.16 20.34
CA HIS A 55 6.05 33.88 19.32
C HIS A 55 6.34 32.38 19.20
N TRP A 56 6.50 31.71 20.34
CA TRP A 56 6.67 30.26 20.39
C TRP A 56 5.43 29.52 19.93
N TYR A 57 4.25 30.02 20.30
CA TYR A 57 2.97 29.50 19.83
C TYR A 57 2.91 29.43 18.30
N VAL A 58 3.23 30.53 17.60
CA VAL A 58 3.14 30.55 16.13
C VAL A 58 4.07 29.52 15.48
N VAL A 59 5.32 29.40 15.95
CA VAL A 59 6.30 28.46 15.38
C VAL A 59 5.96 27.02 15.74
N ALA A 60 5.65 26.75 17.01
CA ALA A 60 5.27 25.40 17.48
C ALA A 60 3.97 24.92 16.83
N ASN A 61 2.98 25.80 16.71
CA ASN A 61 1.71 25.46 16.05
C ASN A 61 1.93 25.15 14.56
N ARG A 62 2.80 25.88 13.86
CA ARG A 62 3.15 25.54 12.47
C ARG A 62 3.78 24.15 12.37
N ARG A 63 4.68 23.79 13.30
CA ARG A 63 5.33 22.47 13.35
C ARG A 63 4.35 21.35 13.69
N LEU A 64 3.44 21.59 14.65
CA LEU A 64 2.42 20.64 15.06
C LEU A 64 1.53 20.21 13.88
N TYR A 65 1.15 21.14 13.00
CA TYR A 65 0.33 20.85 11.82
C TYR A 65 1.14 20.51 10.57
N LEU A 66 2.48 20.43 10.65
CA LEU A 66 3.30 20.05 9.49
C LEU A 66 3.07 18.58 9.13
N HIS A 67 2.91 17.73 10.15
CA HIS A 67 2.61 16.30 10.07
C HIS A 67 1.36 16.05 10.91
N VAL A 68 0.28 15.60 10.29
CA VAL A 68 -0.96 15.25 11.01
C VAL A 68 -1.23 13.77 10.86
N ALA A 69 -1.68 13.14 11.94
CA ALA A 69 -2.08 11.75 11.94
C ALA A 69 -3.46 11.61 12.59
N SER A 70 -4.22 10.63 12.12
CA SER A 70 -5.46 10.20 12.76
C SER A 70 -5.62 8.70 12.62
N GLY A 71 -5.96 8.05 13.74
CA GLY A 71 -6.27 6.62 13.77
C GLY A 71 -7.66 6.29 14.30
N GLU A 72 -8.39 7.31 14.73
CA GLU A 72 -9.76 7.18 15.22
C GLU A 72 -10.66 8.19 14.49
N ALA A 73 -11.94 7.84 14.32
CA ALA A 73 -12.89 8.67 13.59
C ALA A 73 -13.12 10.04 14.27
N GLU A 74 -13.13 10.07 15.61
CA GLU A 74 -13.30 11.31 16.39
C GLU A 74 -12.13 12.29 16.16
N ASP A 75 -10.89 11.79 16.18
CA ASP A 75 -9.70 12.59 15.92
C ASP A 75 -9.70 13.13 14.48
N ALA A 76 -10.14 12.32 13.51
CA ALA A 76 -10.23 12.72 12.11
C ALA A 76 -11.27 13.83 11.92
N GLU A 77 -12.41 13.74 12.62
CA GLU A 77 -13.46 14.77 12.61
C GLU A 77 -12.95 16.09 13.22
N ILE A 78 -12.31 16.03 14.40
CA ILE A 78 -11.71 17.20 15.06
C ILE A 78 -10.66 17.85 14.16
N LEU A 79 -9.82 17.05 13.51
CA LEU A 79 -8.82 17.54 12.55
C LEU A 79 -9.50 18.23 11.37
N LEU A 80 -10.49 17.59 10.75
CA LEU A 80 -11.21 18.15 9.61
C LEU A 80 -11.86 19.49 9.94
N ASP A 81 -12.54 19.59 11.09
CA ASP A 81 -13.17 20.83 11.53
C ASP A 81 -12.15 21.92 11.83
N THR A 82 -10.99 21.54 12.39
CA THR A 82 -9.87 22.46 12.58
C THR A 82 -9.35 22.98 11.25
N LEU A 83 -9.12 22.11 10.26
CA LEU A 83 -8.62 22.49 8.93
C LEU A 83 -9.62 23.37 8.16
N ARG A 84 -10.93 23.11 8.31
CA ARG A 84 -12.00 23.96 7.75
C ARG A 84 -12.02 25.34 8.39
N THR A 85 -11.91 25.40 9.70
CA THR A 85 -11.95 26.66 10.47
C THR A 85 -10.68 27.48 10.27
N ARG A 86 -9.55 26.81 9.99
CA ARG A 86 -8.22 27.44 9.85
C ARG A 86 -7.53 27.04 8.54
N PRO A 87 -7.90 27.69 7.42
CA PRO A 87 -7.27 27.43 6.11
C PRO A 87 -5.76 27.70 6.08
N ASP A 88 -5.25 28.58 6.96
CA ASP A 88 -3.82 28.82 7.16
C ASP A 88 -3.07 27.56 7.62
N LEU A 89 -3.72 26.75 8.48
CA LEU A 89 -3.18 25.48 8.95
C LEU A 89 -3.27 24.41 7.87
N ALA A 90 -4.40 24.33 7.15
CA ALA A 90 -4.52 23.42 6.02
C ALA A 90 -3.45 23.65 4.95
N GLY A 91 -3.08 24.91 4.69
CA GLY A 91 -1.95 25.24 3.82
C GLY A 91 -0.57 24.92 4.39
N THR A 92 -0.46 24.61 5.69
CA THR A 92 0.80 24.24 6.34
C THR A 92 1.07 22.74 6.29
N VAL A 93 0.02 21.90 6.27
CA VAL A 93 0.13 20.44 6.27
C VAL A 93 0.97 19.93 5.09
N ARG A 94 1.99 19.12 5.40
CA ARG A 94 2.88 18.48 4.42
C ARG A 94 2.80 16.97 4.45
N SER A 95 2.48 16.37 5.59
CA SER A 95 2.31 14.92 5.72
C SER A 95 0.98 14.59 6.39
N ILE A 96 0.27 13.60 5.86
CA ILE A 96 -0.95 13.04 6.45
C ILE A 96 -0.74 11.54 6.63
N ASN A 97 -1.01 11.03 7.83
CA ASN A 97 -1.08 9.60 8.11
C ASN A 97 -2.48 9.24 8.65
N PHE A 98 -3.32 8.66 7.80
CA PHE A 98 -4.66 8.23 8.18
C PHE A 98 -4.76 6.71 8.24
N GLY A 99 -5.43 6.23 9.28
CA GLY A 99 -5.78 4.84 9.41
C GLY A 99 -7.19 4.69 9.93
N THR A 100 -7.92 3.71 9.41
CA THR A 100 -9.27 3.40 9.88
C THR A 100 -9.23 2.25 10.86
N ARG A 101 -9.91 2.39 12.00
CA ARG A 101 -10.05 1.29 12.98
C ARG A 101 -11.26 0.41 12.70
N HIS A 102 -12.36 1.00 12.25
CA HIS A 102 -13.65 0.31 12.13
C HIS A 102 -14.25 0.39 10.73
N PHE A 103 -13.52 0.96 9.76
CA PHE A 103 -13.95 1.05 8.36
C PHE A 103 -15.31 1.74 8.24
N HIS A 104 -15.57 2.73 9.10
CA HIS A 104 -16.81 3.47 9.01
C HIS A 104 -16.80 4.31 7.74
N ARG A 105 -17.98 4.44 7.14
CA ARG A 105 -18.18 5.18 5.91
C ARG A 105 -17.78 6.65 6.11
N GLU A 106 -18.26 7.23 7.20
CA GLU A 106 -18.04 8.61 7.59
C GLU A 106 -16.55 8.91 7.78
N GLU A 107 -15.80 7.99 8.39
CA GLU A 107 -14.36 8.11 8.60
C GLU A 107 -13.60 8.25 7.27
N THR A 108 -13.96 7.45 6.27
CA THR A 108 -13.36 7.52 4.92
C THR A 108 -13.74 8.82 4.19
N GLU A 109 -14.99 9.29 4.35
CA GLU A 109 -15.44 10.58 3.80
C GLU A 109 -14.69 11.76 4.45
N ILE A 110 -14.45 11.68 5.77
CA ILE A 110 -13.66 12.66 6.54
C ILE A 110 -12.21 12.69 6.05
N HIS A 111 -11.56 11.53 5.86
CA HIS A 111 -10.21 11.43 5.30
C HIS A 111 -10.13 12.10 3.91
N ALA A 112 -11.06 11.78 3.02
CA ALA A 112 -11.13 12.38 1.68
C ALA A 112 -11.31 13.91 1.76
N ALA A 113 -12.18 14.40 2.65
CA ALA A 113 -12.41 15.83 2.82
C ALA A 113 -11.17 16.55 3.37
N ALA A 114 -10.47 15.97 4.35
CA ALA A 114 -9.26 16.54 4.94
C ALA A 114 -8.13 16.64 3.90
N ILE A 115 -7.90 15.59 3.10
CA ILE A 115 -6.89 15.59 2.03
C ILE A 115 -7.14 16.74 1.04
N ARG A 116 -8.38 16.97 0.63
CA ARG A 116 -8.73 18.06 -0.30
C ARG A 116 -8.42 19.46 0.23
N LEU A 117 -8.44 19.67 1.55
CA LEU A 117 -8.10 20.97 2.15
C LEU A 117 -6.58 21.24 2.12
N CYS A 118 -5.78 20.18 2.14
CA CYS A 118 -4.33 20.22 2.25
C CYS A 118 -3.64 20.29 0.87
N HIS A 119 -3.81 21.40 0.15
CA HIS A 119 -3.23 21.63 -1.19
C HIS A 119 -1.69 21.58 -1.28
N ASN A 120 -1.02 21.46 -0.15
CA ASN A 120 0.42 21.51 0.02
C ASN A 120 1.00 20.15 0.44
N LEU A 121 0.20 19.09 0.37
CA LEU A 121 0.50 17.73 0.79
C LEU A 121 1.64 17.12 -0.02
N VAL A 122 2.68 16.66 0.67
CA VAL A 122 3.90 16.09 0.11
C VAL A 122 3.99 14.59 0.39
N ALA A 123 3.51 14.13 1.53
CA ALA A 123 3.50 12.71 1.90
C ALA A 123 2.09 12.31 2.37
N LEU A 124 1.66 11.12 1.95
CA LEU A 124 0.36 10.57 2.35
C LEU A 124 0.52 9.08 2.68
N LYS A 125 0.11 8.70 3.89
CA LYS A 125 -0.03 7.31 4.32
C LYS A 125 -1.50 7.02 4.63
N LEU A 126 -2.02 5.95 4.03
CA LEU A 126 -3.41 5.49 4.19
C LEU A 126 -3.39 4.01 4.60
N SER A 127 -4.02 3.69 5.73
CA SER A 127 -4.19 2.32 6.23
C SER A 127 -5.66 2.00 6.46
N GLY A 128 -6.26 1.22 5.56
CA GLY A 128 -7.68 0.87 5.60
C GLY A 128 -8.61 2.00 5.17
N TRP A 129 -9.76 1.62 4.62
CA TRP A 129 -10.84 2.51 4.17
C TRP A 129 -12.09 1.67 3.86
N ASN A 130 -13.25 2.32 3.90
CA ASN A 130 -14.51 1.73 3.50
C ASN A 130 -14.69 1.78 1.96
N GLY A 131 -14.95 0.65 1.31
CA GLY A 131 -15.09 0.58 -0.15
C GLY A 131 -16.31 1.30 -0.71
N PHE A 132 -17.38 1.49 0.06
CA PHE A 132 -18.55 2.25 -0.40
C PHE A 132 -18.25 3.73 -0.65
N THR A 133 -17.17 4.25 -0.06
CA THR A 133 -16.69 5.64 -0.20
C THR A 133 -15.29 5.73 -0.78
N GLN A 134 -14.84 4.68 -1.46
CA GLN A 134 -13.54 4.60 -2.13
C GLN A 134 -13.36 5.69 -3.18
N ALA A 135 -14.38 5.94 -4.03
CA ALA A 135 -14.26 6.89 -5.14
C ALA A 135 -13.94 8.32 -4.68
N PRO A 136 -14.66 8.93 -3.72
CA PRO A 136 -14.29 10.24 -3.18
C PRO A 136 -12.87 10.31 -2.61
N LEU A 137 -12.39 9.23 -1.97
CA LEU A 137 -11.03 9.16 -1.44
C LEU A 137 -9.99 9.12 -2.56
N VAL A 138 -10.16 8.24 -3.55
CA VAL A 138 -9.28 8.14 -4.72
C VAL A 138 -9.18 9.48 -5.46
N GLU A 139 -10.30 10.17 -5.64
CA GLU A 139 -10.31 11.51 -6.25
C GLU A 139 -9.51 12.52 -5.42
N ALA A 140 -9.73 12.56 -4.10
CA ALA A 140 -8.98 13.45 -3.22
C ALA A 140 -7.47 13.22 -3.29
N VAL A 141 -7.04 11.96 -3.34
CA VAL A 141 -5.62 11.58 -3.47
C VAL A 141 -5.07 11.95 -4.85
N ARG A 142 -5.84 11.71 -5.92
CA ARG A 142 -5.45 12.08 -7.29
C ARG A 142 -5.21 13.58 -7.43
N ASP A 143 -6.03 14.40 -6.79
CA ASP A 143 -5.96 15.86 -6.86
C ASP A 143 -4.78 16.46 -6.04
N ALA A 144 -4.05 15.64 -5.27
CA ALA A 144 -2.86 16.06 -4.51
C ALA A 144 -1.61 16.18 -5.42
N HIS A 145 -1.57 17.20 -6.28
CA HIS A 145 -0.51 17.37 -7.29
C HIS A 145 0.92 17.59 -6.75
N THR A 146 1.06 17.95 -5.46
CA THR A 146 2.36 18.18 -4.80
C THR A 146 2.95 16.91 -4.16
N LEU A 147 2.29 15.77 -4.30
CA LEU A 147 2.65 14.52 -3.65
C LEU A 147 4.01 14.00 -4.15
N LYS A 148 4.86 13.64 -3.19
CA LYS A 148 6.19 13.05 -3.37
C LYS A 148 6.29 11.62 -2.85
N SER A 149 5.57 11.30 -1.78
CA SER A 149 5.54 9.96 -1.22
C SER A 149 4.10 9.54 -0.94
N ILE A 150 3.76 8.31 -1.33
CA ILE A 150 2.47 7.71 -1.02
C ILE A 150 2.64 6.28 -0.51
N SER A 151 1.97 5.97 0.60
CA SER A 151 1.90 4.64 1.18
C SER A 151 0.43 4.24 1.35
N ILE A 152 0.03 3.12 0.76
CA ILE A 152 -1.34 2.61 0.80
C ILE A 152 -1.33 1.19 1.31
N ASN A 153 -2.01 0.95 2.43
CA ASN A 153 -2.16 -0.35 3.05
C ASN A 153 -3.64 -0.69 3.19
N ARG A 154 -4.05 -1.85 2.67
CA ARG A 154 -5.44 -2.34 2.78
C ARG A 154 -5.87 -2.63 4.21
N TYR A 155 -4.93 -3.00 5.09
CA TYR A 155 -5.23 -3.24 6.49
C TYR A 155 -5.35 -1.92 7.25
N GLY A 156 -6.40 -1.84 8.06
CA GLY A 156 -6.61 -0.77 9.02
C GLY A 156 -5.76 -0.94 10.26
N ILE A 157 -5.97 -0.08 11.25
CA ILE A 157 -5.18 -0.08 12.50
C ILE A 157 -5.47 -1.30 13.36
N SER A 158 -6.64 -1.90 13.21
CA SER A 158 -7.04 -3.11 13.94
C SER A 158 -6.70 -4.41 13.19
N ASP A 159 -5.82 -4.36 12.20
CA ASP A 159 -5.47 -5.48 11.31
C ASP A 159 -6.67 -6.10 10.57
N MET A 160 -7.78 -5.37 10.46
CA MET A 160 -8.91 -5.78 9.64
C MET A 160 -8.67 -5.38 8.19
N GLU A 161 -9.11 -6.22 7.26
CA GLU A 161 -8.91 -6.02 5.82
C GLU A 161 -10.00 -5.09 5.25
N GLY A 162 -9.60 -4.01 4.61
CA GLY A 162 -10.51 -3.12 3.86
C GLY A 162 -10.85 -3.64 2.47
N ASP A 163 -11.47 -2.79 1.65
CA ASP A 163 -11.63 -3.05 0.21
C ASP A 163 -10.36 -2.68 -0.56
N THR A 164 -10.29 -3.01 -1.86
CA THR A 164 -9.19 -2.50 -2.71
C THR A 164 -9.25 -0.97 -2.83
N PHE A 165 -8.10 -0.29 -2.96
CA PHE A 165 -8.01 1.17 -3.05
C PHE A 165 -8.32 1.68 -4.45
N CYS A 166 -7.77 1.07 -5.49
CA CYS A 166 -8.06 1.36 -6.90
C CYS A 166 -7.51 0.22 -7.78
N SER A 167 -7.71 0.28 -9.10
CA SER A 167 -7.05 -0.67 -10.00
C SER A 167 -5.58 -0.30 -10.23
N GLY A 168 -4.78 -1.27 -10.71
CA GLY A 168 -3.41 -0.99 -11.14
C GLY A 168 -3.30 0.15 -12.17
N LEU A 169 -4.16 0.20 -13.20
CA LEU A 169 -4.06 1.29 -14.18
C LEU A 169 -4.56 2.62 -13.62
N GLU A 170 -5.55 2.63 -12.71
CA GLU A 170 -5.94 3.88 -12.05
C GLU A 170 -4.77 4.45 -11.24
N LEU A 171 -3.99 3.62 -10.54
CA LEU A 171 -2.76 4.06 -9.90
C LEU A 171 -1.78 4.71 -10.89
N LEU A 172 -1.58 4.12 -12.08
CA LEU A 172 -0.73 4.73 -13.11
C LEU A 172 -1.28 6.09 -13.58
N ARG A 173 -2.61 6.23 -13.75
CA ARG A 173 -3.24 7.51 -14.11
C ARG A 173 -3.03 8.56 -13.02
N MET A 174 -3.13 8.17 -11.76
CA MET A 174 -2.87 9.05 -10.62
C MET A 174 -1.40 9.47 -10.59
N MET A 175 -0.47 8.54 -10.77
CA MET A 175 0.96 8.84 -10.85
C MET A 175 1.30 9.79 -12.01
N HIS A 176 0.60 9.68 -13.13
CA HIS A 176 0.77 10.60 -14.27
C HIS A 176 0.44 12.06 -13.91
N VAL A 177 -0.44 12.30 -12.93
CA VAL A 177 -0.76 13.67 -12.45
C VAL A 177 0.10 14.12 -11.26
N TRP A 178 1.06 13.29 -10.83
CA TRP A 178 2.02 13.59 -9.76
C TRP A 178 3.44 13.66 -10.32
N PRO A 179 3.80 14.73 -11.05
CA PRO A 179 5.12 14.82 -11.71
C PRO A 179 6.29 14.82 -10.71
N GLY A 180 6.01 15.14 -9.44
CA GLY A 180 6.97 15.17 -8.34
C GLY A 180 7.05 13.88 -7.52
N ILE A 181 6.31 12.82 -7.86
CA ILE A 181 6.32 11.57 -7.08
C ILE A 181 7.72 10.94 -7.08
N GLU A 182 8.22 10.62 -5.89
CA GLU A 182 9.55 10.06 -5.61
C GLU A 182 9.44 8.63 -5.06
N GLU A 183 8.37 8.33 -4.30
CA GLU A 183 8.15 7.07 -3.60
C GLU A 183 6.69 6.59 -3.72
N VAL A 184 6.50 5.30 -4.01
CA VAL A 184 5.19 4.63 -4.03
C VAL A 184 5.28 3.29 -3.32
N VAL A 185 4.56 3.17 -2.21
CA VAL A 185 4.46 1.94 -1.41
C VAL A 185 3.02 1.48 -1.41
N ILE A 186 2.75 0.31 -1.96
CA ILE A 186 1.43 -0.31 -1.93
C ILE A 186 1.55 -1.69 -1.27
N CYS A 187 0.66 -1.96 -0.32
CA CYS A 187 0.70 -3.16 0.51
C CYS A 187 -0.62 -3.94 0.47
N ASN A 188 -0.51 -5.25 0.65
CA ASN A 188 -1.60 -6.15 1.05
C ASN A 188 -2.81 -6.15 0.09
N CYS A 189 -2.57 -6.43 -1.20
CA CYS A 189 -3.62 -6.45 -2.22
C CYS A 189 -4.44 -5.14 -2.29
N ALA A 190 -3.87 -3.99 -1.91
CA ALA A 190 -4.58 -2.70 -2.00
C ALA A 190 -4.94 -2.30 -3.43
N LEU A 191 -4.42 -2.98 -4.47
CA LEU A 191 -4.84 -2.78 -5.86
C LEU A 191 -5.75 -3.92 -6.29
N SER A 192 -6.85 -3.59 -6.97
CA SER A 192 -7.64 -4.60 -7.67
C SER A 192 -6.97 -5.01 -8.98
N ALA A 193 -7.15 -6.29 -9.34
CA ALA A 193 -6.87 -6.75 -10.68
C ALA A 193 -7.86 -6.08 -11.64
N GLU A 194 -7.39 -5.68 -12.82
CA GLU A 194 -8.33 -5.25 -13.84
C GLU A 194 -9.00 -6.47 -14.45
N TYR A 195 -10.32 -6.56 -14.26
CA TYR A 195 -11.11 -7.47 -15.05
C TYR A 195 -11.13 -6.95 -16.49
N HIS A 196 -10.25 -7.49 -17.33
CA HIS A 196 -10.45 -7.47 -18.77
C HIS A 196 -11.70 -8.29 -19.06
N ASP A 197 -12.85 -7.63 -18.97
CA ASP A 197 -14.11 -8.17 -19.47
C ASP A 197 -14.05 -8.19 -21.01
N ASP A 198 -13.23 -9.10 -21.54
CA ASP A 198 -13.18 -9.45 -22.95
C ASP A 198 -14.43 -10.25 -23.36
N SER A 199 -15.33 -10.55 -22.41
CA SER A 199 -16.61 -11.20 -22.66
C SER A 199 -17.70 -10.25 -23.21
N THR A 200 -17.29 -9.10 -23.77
CA THR A 200 -18.13 -8.18 -24.56
C THR A 200 -18.91 -8.84 -25.72
N SER A 201 -18.72 -10.13 -25.99
CA SER A 201 -19.57 -10.93 -26.87
C SER A 201 -20.86 -11.45 -26.22
N ALA A 202 -21.15 -11.15 -24.95
CA ALA A 202 -22.47 -11.38 -24.37
C ALA A 202 -23.48 -10.50 -25.12
N SER A 203 -24.01 -11.06 -26.20
CA SER A 203 -25.15 -10.56 -26.97
C SER A 203 -26.16 -9.99 -25.97
N GLU A 204 -26.30 -8.67 -25.95
CA GLU A 204 -27.46 -8.00 -25.41
C GLU A 204 -28.66 -8.46 -26.25
N SER A 205 -29.11 -9.68 -25.99
CA SER A 205 -30.42 -10.14 -26.43
C SER A 205 -31.39 -9.27 -25.66
N ASP A 206 -31.69 -8.11 -26.26
CA ASP A 206 -32.86 -7.29 -25.98
C ASP A 206 -34.08 -8.16 -26.27
N SER A 207 -34.35 -9.14 -25.41
CA SER A 207 -35.61 -9.86 -25.39
C SER A 207 -36.67 -8.87 -24.91
N ASN A 208 -37.04 -7.93 -25.78
CA ASN A 208 -38.17 -7.01 -25.69
C ASN A 208 -39.51 -7.76 -25.76
N GLY A 209 -39.53 -9.03 -25.36
CA GLY A 209 -40.61 -9.99 -25.58
C GLY A 209 -41.36 -10.40 -24.30
N GLU A 210 -41.13 -9.75 -23.15
CA GLU A 210 -42.08 -9.83 -22.04
C GLU A 210 -43.29 -8.96 -22.43
N SER A 211 -44.29 -9.57 -23.09
CA SER A 211 -45.57 -8.93 -23.39
C SER A 211 -46.33 -8.71 -22.07
N ASP A 212 -46.53 -7.45 -21.72
CA ASP A 212 -46.98 -6.94 -20.42
C ASP A 212 -48.47 -7.14 -20.08
N ASP A 213 -49.21 -7.91 -20.86
CA ASP A 213 -50.63 -8.12 -20.66
C ASP A 213 -50.88 -9.61 -20.36
N GLU A 214 -50.48 -10.07 -19.17
CA GLU A 214 -51.14 -11.24 -18.60
C GLU A 214 -52.54 -10.82 -18.12
N PRO A 215 -53.63 -11.27 -18.78
CA PRO A 215 -54.97 -10.91 -18.37
C PRO A 215 -55.28 -11.57 -17.02
N GLY A 216 -55.15 -10.81 -15.92
CA GLY A 216 -55.47 -11.28 -14.58
C GLY A 216 -54.74 -10.59 -13.43
N SER A 217 -53.70 -9.79 -13.69
CA SER A 217 -52.90 -9.16 -12.62
C SER A 217 -53.70 -8.17 -11.77
N THR A 218 -53.55 -8.28 -10.46
CA THR A 218 -54.18 -7.38 -9.47
C THR A 218 -53.57 -5.97 -9.55
N PRO A 219 -54.22 -4.93 -8.98
CA PRO A 219 -53.63 -3.59 -8.89
C PRO A 219 -52.26 -3.57 -8.18
N GLU A 220 -52.07 -4.40 -7.15
CA GLU A 220 -50.81 -4.54 -6.42
C GLU A 220 -49.71 -5.14 -7.31
N ASP A 221 -50.04 -6.16 -8.12
CA ASP A 221 -49.10 -6.75 -9.08
C ASP A 221 -48.62 -5.72 -10.11
N ARG A 222 -49.50 -4.81 -10.56
CA ARG A 222 -49.14 -3.75 -11.51
C ARG A 222 -48.21 -2.71 -10.90
N GLU A 223 -48.41 -2.38 -9.62
CA GLU A 223 -47.52 -1.46 -8.90
C GLU A 223 -46.15 -2.08 -8.68
N TYR A 224 -46.09 -3.33 -8.25
CA TYR A 224 -44.85 -4.08 -8.11
C TYR A 224 -44.09 -4.20 -9.44
N GLN A 225 -44.79 -4.54 -10.53
CA GLN A 225 -44.21 -4.58 -11.88
C GLN A 225 -43.64 -3.21 -12.30
N ARG A 226 -44.33 -2.11 -11.98
CA ARG A 226 -43.83 -0.76 -12.26
C ARG A 226 -42.54 -0.47 -11.48
N GLN A 227 -42.51 -0.72 -10.16
CA GLN A 227 -41.31 -0.51 -9.34
C GLN A 227 -40.14 -1.36 -9.84
N ARG A 228 -40.39 -2.63 -10.20
CA ARG A 228 -39.38 -3.51 -10.78
C ARG A 228 -38.83 -2.99 -12.11
N ARG A 229 -39.67 -2.43 -12.98
CA ARG A 229 -39.24 -1.78 -14.24
C ARG A 229 -38.40 -0.54 -13.98
N GLU A 230 -38.78 0.28 -13.00
CA GLU A 230 -38.04 1.48 -12.63
C GLU A 230 -36.65 1.14 -12.07
N ILE A 231 -36.57 0.14 -11.17
CA ILE A 231 -35.29 -0.37 -10.65
C ILE A 231 -34.43 -0.94 -11.80
N ARG A 232 -35.00 -1.78 -12.68
CA ARG A 232 -34.30 -2.35 -13.84
C ARG A 232 -33.79 -1.25 -14.78
N ALA A 233 -34.60 -0.22 -15.04
CA ALA A 233 -34.22 0.92 -15.89
C ALA A 233 -33.10 1.74 -15.25
N ARG A 234 -33.17 1.99 -13.94
CA ARG A 234 -32.11 2.66 -13.18
C ARG A 234 -30.79 1.89 -13.23
N LEU A 235 -30.84 0.58 -12.97
CA LEU A 235 -29.65 -0.29 -13.05
C LEU A 235 -29.09 -0.34 -14.48
N LYS A 236 -29.93 -0.43 -15.52
CA LYS A 236 -29.49 -0.39 -16.93
C LYS A 236 -28.83 0.95 -17.27
N ALA A 237 -29.35 2.07 -16.74
CA ALA A 237 -28.74 3.38 -16.94
C ALA A 237 -27.38 3.51 -16.23
N GLU A 238 -27.28 3.02 -14.99
CA GLU A 238 -26.05 2.98 -14.20
C GLU A 238 -24.97 2.11 -14.88
N TRP A 239 -25.33 0.91 -15.34
CA TRP A 239 -24.45 0.04 -16.11
C TRP A 239 -23.97 0.67 -17.42
N LYS A 240 -24.87 1.39 -18.12
CA LYS A 240 -24.52 2.09 -19.36
C LYS A 240 -23.53 3.22 -19.09
N GLU A 241 -23.71 3.95 -18.00
CA GLU A 241 -22.78 5.00 -17.57
C GLU A 241 -21.42 4.41 -17.20
N GLU A 242 -21.39 3.34 -16.41
CA GLU A 242 -20.16 2.64 -16.04
C GLU A 242 -19.39 2.15 -17.27
N ARG A 243 -20.08 1.55 -18.25
CA ARG A 243 -19.45 1.13 -19.52
C ARG A 243 -18.92 2.31 -20.31
N ARG A 244 -19.61 3.47 -20.30
CA ARG A 244 -19.10 4.70 -20.93
C ARG A 244 -17.82 5.17 -20.25
N VAL A 245 -17.81 5.25 -18.92
CA VAL A 245 -16.62 5.66 -18.14
C VAL A 245 -15.46 4.69 -18.37
N LEU A 246 -15.72 3.38 -18.41
CA LEU A 246 -14.71 2.38 -18.73
C LEU A 246 -14.17 2.53 -20.17
N ALA A 247 -15.04 2.83 -21.14
CA ALA A 247 -14.62 3.10 -22.51
C ALA A 247 -13.74 4.36 -22.62
N GLU A 248 -14.12 5.44 -21.93
CA GLU A 248 -13.33 6.68 -21.86
C GLU A 248 -11.96 6.44 -21.20
N ARG A 249 -11.91 5.67 -20.11
CA ARG A 249 -10.68 5.25 -19.45
C ARG A 249 -9.77 4.42 -20.36
N ARG A 250 -10.34 3.46 -21.11
CA ARG A 250 -9.59 2.67 -22.11
C ARG A 250 -9.06 3.55 -23.23
N GLN A 251 -9.85 4.53 -23.67
CA GLN A 251 -9.41 5.49 -24.69
C GLN A 251 -8.27 6.38 -24.17
N PHE A 252 -8.38 6.88 -22.94
CA PHE A 252 -7.30 7.61 -22.26
C PHE A 252 -6.03 6.77 -22.27
N ASP A 253 -6.11 5.54 -21.78
CA ASP A 253 -4.96 4.63 -21.70
C ASP A 253 -4.27 4.34 -23.03
N GLN A 254 -5.02 4.29 -24.12
CA GLN A 254 -4.52 4.06 -25.48
C GLN A 254 -3.89 5.32 -26.11
N THR A 255 -4.33 6.50 -25.69
CA THR A 255 -3.95 7.78 -26.30
C THR A 255 -2.95 8.57 -25.46
N THR A 256 -2.85 8.27 -24.17
CA THR A 256 -1.94 8.91 -23.23
C THR A 256 -0.50 8.52 -23.54
N ASP A 257 0.34 9.55 -23.66
CA ASP A 257 1.78 9.38 -23.68
C ASP A 257 2.27 9.11 -22.25
N TRP A 258 2.56 7.83 -21.98
CA TRP A 258 3.08 7.38 -20.70
C TRP A 258 4.56 7.71 -20.51
N SER A 259 5.26 8.22 -21.54
CA SER A 259 6.71 8.38 -21.49
C SER A 259 7.16 9.42 -20.47
N ASN A 260 8.03 9.01 -19.56
CA ASN A 260 8.69 9.86 -18.57
C ASN A 260 7.73 10.75 -17.76
N ALA A 261 6.53 10.25 -17.49
CA ALA A 261 5.50 10.95 -16.73
C ALA A 261 5.93 11.20 -15.27
N THR A 262 6.74 10.31 -14.70
CA THR A 262 7.21 10.36 -13.31
C THR A 262 8.74 10.35 -13.24
N PRO A 263 9.41 11.42 -13.74
CA PRO A 263 10.87 11.45 -13.86
C PRO A 263 11.58 11.44 -12.50
N CYS A 264 10.86 11.79 -11.42
CA CYS A 264 11.37 11.84 -10.06
C CYS A 264 11.23 10.52 -9.31
N LEU A 265 10.47 9.54 -9.82
CA LEU A 265 10.22 8.30 -9.10
C LEU A 265 11.52 7.50 -8.93
N ARG A 266 11.85 7.14 -7.69
CA ARG A 266 13.06 6.40 -7.32
C ARG A 266 12.76 5.11 -6.58
N ASP A 267 11.71 5.11 -5.76
CA ASP A 267 11.40 4.00 -4.86
C ASP A 267 9.98 3.49 -5.09
N VAL A 268 9.86 2.18 -5.27
CA VAL A 268 8.60 1.50 -5.54
C VAL A 268 8.59 0.17 -4.82
N GLN A 269 7.55 0.00 -4.00
CA GLN A 269 7.28 -1.25 -3.29
C GLN A 269 5.84 -1.71 -3.53
N PHE A 270 5.71 -2.98 -3.93
CA PHE A 270 4.45 -3.69 -4.03
C PHE A 270 4.51 -4.96 -3.19
N SER A 271 3.87 -4.98 -2.02
CA SER A 271 3.82 -6.19 -1.18
C SER A 271 2.47 -6.88 -1.31
N GLN A 272 2.51 -8.19 -1.59
CA GLN A 272 1.34 -9.04 -1.76
C GLN A 272 0.33 -8.50 -2.80
N ILE A 273 0.73 -8.23 -4.05
CA ILE A 273 -0.17 -7.66 -5.08
C ILE A 273 -0.12 -8.44 -6.41
N SER A 274 -0.15 -9.76 -6.32
CA SER A 274 0.14 -10.63 -7.47
C SER A 274 -0.79 -10.46 -8.66
N GLY A 275 -2.08 -10.20 -8.41
CA GLY A 275 -3.09 -10.10 -9.46
C GLY A 275 -3.12 -8.79 -10.23
N SER A 276 -2.54 -7.72 -9.68
CA SER A 276 -2.73 -6.35 -10.20
C SER A 276 -1.53 -5.82 -10.98
N LEU A 277 -0.38 -6.50 -10.87
CA LEU A 277 0.86 -6.19 -11.60
C LEU A 277 0.97 -7.06 -12.86
N ASP A 278 0.04 -6.87 -13.80
CA ASP A 278 0.08 -7.60 -15.07
C ASP A 278 1.18 -7.07 -16.03
N ASN A 279 1.36 -7.73 -17.18
CA ASN A 279 2.35 -7.31 -18.18
C ASN A 279 2.04 -5.91 -18.75
N THR A 280 0.76 -5.53 -18.81
CA THR A 280 0.32 -4.23 -19.33
C THR A 280 0.72 -3.10 -18.39
N PHE A 281 0.45 -3.28 -17.09
CA PHE A 281 0.85 -2.38 -16.02
C PHE A 281 2.36 -2.19 -16.02
N LEU A 282 3.13 -3.28 -15.95
CA LEU A 282 4.60 -3.21 -15.89
C LEU A 282 5.20 -2.57 -17.14
N SER A 283 4.66 -2.87 -18.33
CA SER A 283 5.11 -2.23 -19.58
C SER A 283 4.94 -0.71 -19.55
N ARG A 284 3.75 -0.23 -19.15
CA ARG A 284 3.50 1.21 -19.01
C ARG A 284 4.36 1.81 -17.90
N PHE A 285 4.51 1.10 -16.79
CA PHE A 285 5.30 1.53 -15.66
C PHE A 285 6.77 1.75 -16.02
N ALA A 286 7.35 0.84 -16.82
CA ALA A 286 8.71 0.99 -17.34
C ALA A 286 8.87 2.29 -18.15
N THR A 287 7.87 2.65 -18.96
CA THR A 287 7.90 3.89 -19.77
C THR A 287 7.73 5.15 -18.93
N MET A 288 6.95 5.10 -17.85
CA MET A 288 6.69 6.25 -16.97
C MET A 288 7.88 6.61 -16.10
N ALA A 289 8.57 5.60 -15.56
CA ALA A 289 9.63 5.76 -14.57
C ALA A 289 10.95 5.13 -15.03
N PRO A 290 11.62 5.65 -16.07
CA PRO A 290 12.85 5.06 -16.60
C PRO A 290 14.05 5.15 -15.63
N ASN A 291 13.99 6.04 -14.63
CA ASN A 291 15.08 6.32 -13.69
C ASN A 291 14.89 5.66 -12.31
N LEU A 292 14.10 4.58 -12.24
CA LEU A 292 13.83 3.88 -10.99
C LEU A 292 15.10 3.31 -10.36
N GLN A 293 15.27 3.45 -9.04
CA GLN A 293 16.46 3.01 -8.31
C GLN A 293 16.20 1.81 -7.41
N HIS A 294 15.02 1.75 -6.81
CA HIS A 294 14.63 0.71 -5.88
C HIS A 294 13.30 0.12 -6.34
N PHE A 295 13.30 -1.18 -6.60
CA PHE A 295 12.10 -1.91 -6.97
C PHE A 295 11.94 -3.13 -6.07
N ARG A 296 10.83 -3.17 -5.35
CA ARG A 296 10.43 -4.28 -4.51
C ARG A 296 9.05 -4.79 -4.92
N ALA A 297 8.95 -6.09 -5.16
CA ALA A 297 7.68 -6.73 -5.45
C ALA A 297 7.60 -8.12 -4.81
N ASP A 298 6.48 -8.43 -4.17
CA ASP A 298 6.17 -9.79 -3.72
C ASP A 298 5.14 -10.44 -4.65
N MET A 299 5.33 -11.73 -4.96
CA MET A 299 4.41 -12.56 -5.76
C MET A 299 4.14 -12.05 -7.19
N LEU A 300 5.17 -11.84 -8.01
CA LEU A 300 5.00 -11.31 -9.36
C LEU A 300 4.84 -12.42 -10.42
N HIS A 301 3.71 -12.44 -11.14
CA HIS A 301 3.44 -13.41 -12.22
C HIS A 301 3.74 -12.88 -13.64
N ALA A 302 3.80 -11.56 -13.81
CA ALA A 302 4.02 -10.89 -15.11
C ALA A 302 5.50 -10.78 -15.49
N LEU A 303 6.15 -11.93 -15.75
CA LEU A 303 7.60 -11.98 -15.99
C LEU A 303 8.05 -11.22 -17.24
N ASP A 304 7.24 -11.19 -18.30
CA ASP A 304 7.59 -10.47 -19.53
C ASP A 304 7.60 -8.96 -19.34
N GLY A 305 6.58 -8.44 -18.63
CA GLY A 305 6.53 -7.05 -18.20
C GLY A 305 7.70 -6.70 -17.29
N LEU A 306 8.02 -7.57 -16.33
CA LEU A 306 9.18 -7.38 -15.45
C LEU A 306 10.50 -7.35 -16.24
N ARG A 307 10.72 -8.24 -17.21
CA ARG A 307 11.93 -8.19 -18.06
C ARG A 307 12.06 -6.85 -18.78
N LEU A 308 10.95 -6.35 -19.32
CA LEU A 308 10.93 -5.05 -19.99
C LEU A 308 11.29 -3.92 -19.02
N CYS A 309 10.75 -3.94 -17.80
CA CYS A 309 11.13 -3.02 -16.74
C CYS A 309 12.64 -3.07 -16.45
N LEU A 310 13.19 -4.26 -16.20
CA LEU A 310 14.60 -4.44 -15.86
C LEU A 310 15.54 -3.95 -16.97
N ARG A 311 15.21 -4.22 -18.24
CA ARG A 311 15.98 -3.70 -19.38
C ARG A 311 15.91 -2.17 -19.46
N THR A 312 14.77 -1.59 -19.13
CA THR A 312 14.59 -0.13 -19.10
C THR A 312 15.40 0.51 -17.97
N TRP A 313 15.40 -0.10 -16.79
CA TRP A 313 16.08 0.40 -15.59
C TRP A 313 17.53 -0.05 -15.45
N ARG A 314 18.11 -0.69 -16.47
CA ARG A 314 19.43 -1.35 -16.41
C ARG A 314 20.60 -0.49 -15.94
N HIS A 315 20.49 0.84 -16.06
CA HIS A 315 21.51 1.80 -15.66
C HIS A 315 21.16 2.60 -14.39
N SER A 316 19.92 2.49 -13.91
CA SER A 316 19.40 3.26 -12.78
C SER A 316 19.10 2.39 -11.57
N LEU A 317 18.70 1.13 -11.78
CA LEU A 317 18.29 0.21 -10.72
C LEU A 317 19.47 -0.21 -9.85
N ARG A 318 19.38 0.12 -8.56
CA ARG A 318 20.36 -0.19 -7.51
C ARG A 318 19.92 -1.33 -6.62
N THR A 319 18.62 -1.41 -6.33
CA THR A 319 18.04 -2.46 -5.49
C THR A 319 16.93 -3.17 -6.25
N LEU A 320 17.05 -4.49 -6.35
CA LEU A 320 16.01 -5.37 -6.86
C LEU A 320 15.64 -6.38 -5.78
N ARG A 321 14.40 -6.34 -5.31
CA ARG A 321 13.86 -7.32 -4.37
C ARG A 321 12.59 -7.95 -4.93
N ILE A 322 12.66 -9.24 -5.23
CA ILE A 322 11.51 -10.00 -5.71
C ILE A 322 11.39 -11.27 -4.88
N ASN A 323 10.38 -11.31 -4.02
CA ASN A 323 10.13 -12.45 -3.16
C ASN A 323 8.90 -13.23 -3.64
N THR A 324 8.96 -14.55 -3.56
CA THR A 324 7.77 -15.40 -3.65
C THR A 324 7.39 -15.85 -2.25
N SER A 325 6.11 -15.78 -1.87
CA SER A 325 5.64 -16.51 -0.69
C SER A 325 5.69 -18.00 -1.02
N SER A 326 6.78 -18.66 -0.62
CA SER A 326 7.07 -20.08 -0.92
C SER A 326 6.03 -21.06 -0.36
N SER A 327 5.17 -20.63 0.57
CA SER A 327 4.16 -21.46 1.22
C SER A 327 3.02 -21.94 0.31
N HIS A 328 2.67 -21.20 -0.75
CA HIS A 328 1.43 -21.45 -1.50
C HIS A 328 1.64 -21.99 -2.91
N TYR A 329 2.89 -22.03 -3.41
CA TYR A 329 3.15 -22.43 -4.78
C TYR A 329 3.77 -23.83 -4.86
N GLN A 330 2.94 -24.84 -5.14
CA GLN A 330 3.41 -26.13 -5.62
C GLN A 330 3.38 -26.11 -7.15
N PRO A 331 4.54 -26.08 -7.84
CA PRO A 331 4.55 -26.25 -9.29
C PRO A 331 3.88 -27.59 -9.62
N THR A 332 2.76 -27.55 -10.33
CA THR A 332 2.11 -28.77 -10.81
C THR A 332 3.08 -29.51 -11.72
N ASP A 333 3.26 -30.81 -11.50
CA ASP A 333 4.20 -31.65 -12.23
C ASP A 333 3.94 -31.54 -13.75
N GLY A 334 4.91 -31.03 -14.50
CA GLY A 334 4.79 -30.69 -15.93
C GLY A 334 4.57 -29.21 -16.25
N ALA A 335 4.52 -28.32 -15.26
CA ALA A 335 4.50 -26.88 -15.49
C ALA A 335 5.76 -26.45 -16.27
N VAL A 336 5.52 -25.73 -17.37
CA VAL A 336 6.54 -25.14 -18.24
C VAL A 336 7.61 -24.49 -17.37
N LYS A 337 8.88 -24.87 -17.60
CA LYS A 337 10.04 -24.25 -16.97
C LYS A 337 9.84 -22.74 -17.01
N TRP A 338 9.62 -22.13 -15.85
CA TRP A 338 9.32 -20.70 -15.76
C TRP A 338 10.44 -19.97 -16.47
N ALA A 339 10.07 -19.14 -17.44
CA ALA A 339 11.02 -18.26 -18.07
C ALA A 339 11.34 -17.20 -17.01
N GLY A 340 12.33 -17.45 -16.15
CA GLY A 340 12.83 -16.50 -15.15
C GLY A 340 13.47 -15.27 -15.79
N ILE A 341 13.93 -14.32 -14.98
CA ILE A 341 14.57 -13.07 -15.45
C ILE A 341 16.08 -13.22 -15.68
N ASP A 342 16.55 -14.45 -15.90
CA ASP A 342 17.95 -14.83 -16.08
C ASP A 342 18.66 -14.10 -17.22
N ASP A 343 17.92 -13.67 -18.24
CA ASP A 343 18.46 -12.92 -19.38
C ASP A 343 18.63 -11.43 -19.05
N ALA A 344 17.76 -10.86 -18.22
CA ALA A 344 17.75 -9.43 -17.91
C ALA A 344 18.69 -9.05 -16.76
N VAL A 345 18.83 -9.89 -15.73
CA VAL A 345 19.64 -9.56 -14.54
C VAL A 345 21.11 -9.24 -14.86
N PRO A 346 21.82 -9.97 -15.75
CA PRO A 346 23.19 -9.63 -16.14
C PRO A 346 23.36 -8.25 -16.77
N GLU A 347 22.29 -7.67 -17.34
CA GLU A 347 22.31 -6.35 -17.97
C GLU A 347 22.22 -5.20 -16.95
N LEU A 348 21.88 -5.48 -15.69
CA LEU A 348 21.67 -4.48 -14.63
C LEU A 348 22.99 -3.89 -14.10
N THR A 349 23.67 -3.10 -14.91
CA THR A 349 25.01 -2.55 -14.65
C THR A 349 25.16 -1.74 -13.37
N ALA A 350 24.08 -1.17 -12.83
CA ALA A 350 24.09 -0.33 -11.63
C ALA A 350 23.67 -1.08 -10.34
N LEU A 351 23.35 -2.37 -10.44
CA LEU A 351 22.78 -3.13 -9.32
C LEU A 351 23.78 -3.31 -8.17
N GLN A 352 23.33 -2.99 -6.95
CA GLN A 352 24.11 -3.06 -5.72
C GLN A 352 23.51 -4.08 -4.73
N ALA A 353 22.18 -4.25 -4.72
CA ALA A 353 21.48 -5.18 -3.86
C ALA A 353 20.51 -6.04 -4.67
N LEU A 354 20.60 -7.36 -4.49
CA LEU A 354 19.74 -8.35 -5.15
C LEU A 354 19.12 -9.28 -4.10
N ALA A 355 17.81 -9.25 -3.97
CA ALA A 355 17.05 -10.17 -3.13
C ALA A 355 16.05 -10.95 -4.01
N VAL A 356 16.30 -12.23 -4.25
CA VAL A 356 15.53 -13.04 -5.21
C VAL A 356 15.41 -14.49 -4.79
N SER A 357 14.39 -15.16 -5.35
CA SER A 357 14.26 -16.61 -5.32
C SER A 357 14.87 -17.27 -6.56
N ASP A 358 15.28 -18.53 -6.42
CA ASP A 358 15.65 -19.45 -7.50
C ASP A 358 14.58 -19.66 -8.58
N LEU A 359 13.32 -19.30 -8.30
CA LEU A 359 12.24 -19.23 -9.28
C LEU A 359 12.43 -18.12 -10.32
N PHE A 360 13.14 -17.05 -9.96
CA PHE A 360 13.37 -15.89 -10.83
C PHE A 360 14.78 -15.87 -11.42
N VAL A 361 15.79 -16.25 -10.64
CA VAL A 361 17.20 -16.15 -11.03
C VAL A 361 17.92 -17.45 -10.65
N LEU A 362 18.40 -18.17 -11.65
CA LEU A 362 19.22 -19.36 -11.44
C LEU A 362 20.62 -19.00 -10.92
N PRO A 363 21.27 -19.84 -10.09
CA PRO A 363 22.60 -19.55 -9.55
C PRO A 363 23.64 -19.25 -10.64
N GLY A 364 23.61 -19.99 -11.75
CA GLY A 364 24.49 -19.78 -12.90
C GLY A 364 24.41 -18.38 -13.52
N THR A 365 23.30 -17.65 -13.35
CA THR A 365 23.14 -16.27 -13.83
C THR A 365 24.05 -15.29 -13.08
N LEU A 366 24.36 -15.56 -11.81
CA LEU A 366 25.28 -14.72 -11.02
C LEU A 366 26.68 -14.67 -11.61
N ARG A 367 27.12 -15.71 -12.35
CA ARG A 367 28.42 -15.70 -13.06
C ARG A 367 28.50 -14.66 -14.17
N ARG A 368 27.35 -14.28 -14.73
CA ARG A 368 27.26 -13.32 -15.85
C ARG A 368 27.05 -11.89 -15.38
N CYS A 369 26.78 -11.69 -14.09
CA CYS A 369 26.53 -10.37 -13.53
C CYS A 369 27.83 -9.56 -13.47
N VAL A 370 27.83 -8.40 -14.14
CA VAL A 370 28.95 -7.45 -14.11
C VAL A 370 28.74 -6.30 -13.11
N ALA A 371 27.56 -6.26 -12.49
CA ALA A 371 27.18 -5.22 -11.55
C ALA A 371 27.98 -5.29 -10.24
N PRO A 372 28.24 -4.15 -9.58
CA PRO A 372 28.95 -4.09 -8.31
C PRO A 372 28.03 -4.50 -7.14
N ILE A 373 27.52 -5.73 -7.18
CA ILE A 373 26.60 -6.26 -6.15
C ILE A 373 27.35 -6.38 -4.82
N GLU A 374 26.86 -5.70 -3.80
CA GLU A 374 27.38 -5.72 -2.43
C GLU A 374 26.53 -6.60 -1.50
N TYR A 375 25.24 -6.73 -1.79
CA TYR A 375 24.28 -7.52 -1.01
C TYR A 375 23.53 -8.53 -1.87
N ILE A 376 23.49 -9.78 -1.41
CA ILE A 376 22.61 -10.82 -1.96
C ILE A 376 21.76 -11.42 -0.86
N GLU A 377 20.46 -11.53 -1.11
CA GLU A 377 19.54 -12.40 -0.38
C GLU A 377 18.98 -13.42 -1.37
N TYR A 378 19.29 -14.69 -1.15
CA TYR A 378 18.95 -15.75 -2.08
C TYR A 378 18.11 -16.82 -1.37
N GLU A 379 16.88 -16.99 -1.85
CA GLU A 379 15.97 -18.07 -1.45
C GLU A 379 16.02 -19.15 -2.54
N GLY A 380 16.35 -20.39 -2.19
CA GLY A 380 16.30 -21.45 -3.18
C GLY A 380 16.47 -22.84 -2.62
N SER A 381 16.20 -23.84 -3.44
CA SER A 381 16.33 -25.25 -3.07
C SER A 381 17.74 -25.61 -2.59
N ALA A 382 17.86 -26.68 -1.81
CA ALA A 382 19.16 -27.19 -1.38
C ALA A 382 20.12 -27.50 -2.54
N GLU A 383 19.60 -27.88 -3.71
CA GLU A 383 20.38 -28.13 -4.92
C GLU A 383 20.93 -26.83 -5.52
N HIS A 384 20.07 -25.82 -5.67
CA HIS A 384 20.49 -24.51 -6.14
C HIS A 384 21.46 -23.84 -5.17
N MET A 385 21.28 -24.03 -3.85
CA MET A 385 22.26 -23.55 -2.86
C MET A 385 23.64 -24.18 -3.04
N ARG A 386 23.74 -25.47 -3.40
CA ARG A 386 25.04 -26.09 -3.76
C ARG A 386 25.63 -25.51 -5.04
N GLU A 387 24.80 -25.19 -6.03
CA GLU A 387 25.26 -24.50 -7.24
C GLU A 387 25.77 -23.09 -6.91
N VAL A 388 25.09 -22.34 -6.03
CA VAL A 388 25.57 -21.04 -5.51
C VAL A 388 26.97 -21.17 -4.90
N VAL A 389 27.24 -22.22 -4.12
CA VAL A 389 28.60 -22.50 -3.61
C VAL A 389 29.59 -22.62 -4.77
N GLY A 390 29.28 -23.42 -5.79
CA GLY A 390 30.13 -23.60 -6.97
C GLY A 390 30.31 -22.33 -7.82
N VAL A 391 29.34 -21.42 -7.79
CA VAL A 391 29.43 -20.11 -8.46
C VAL A 391 30.33 -19.15 -7.67
N LEU A 392 30.09 -19.02 -6.37
CA LEU A 392 30.81 -18.09 -5.49
C LEU A 392 32.22 -18.57 -5.10
N SER A 393 32.55 -19.83 -5.37
CA SER A 393 33.91 -20.37 -5.21
C SER A 393 34.94 -19.68 -6.11
N SER A 394 34.51 -19.07 -7.23
CA SER A 394 35.37 -18.22 -8.04
C SER A 394 35.43 -16.81 -7.43
N PRO A 395 36.63 -16.28 -7.11
CA PRO A 395 36.78 -14.96 -6.53
C PRO A 395 36.43 -13.82 -7.52
N ASP A 396 36.50 -14.11 -8.83
CA ASP A 396 36.17 -13.15 -9.89
C ASP A 396 34.66 -12.93 -10.05
N VAL A 397 33.84 -13.85 -9.53
CA VAL A 397 32.39 -13.73 -9.56
C VAL A 397 31.93 -12.87 -8.38
N LEU A 398 31.32 -11.72 -8.68
CA LEU A 398 30.81 -10.75 -7.70
C LEU A 398 31.88 -10.28 -6.70
N PRO A 399 32.99 -9.68 -7.17
CA PRO A 399 34.13 -9.35 -6.31
C PRO A 399 33.82 -8.32 -5.22
N THR A 400 32.73 -7.55 -5.38
CA THR A 400 32.25 -6.53 -4.43
C THR A 400 31.31 -7.06 -3.37
N LEU A 401 30.95 -8.35 -3.40
CA LEU A 401 29.99 -8.93 -2.46
C LEU A 401 30.49 -8.78 -1.01
N ARG A 402 29.64 -8.27 -0.12
CA ARG A 402 29.94 -8.03 1.31
C ARG A 402 29.01 -8.80 2.23
N VAL A 403 27.74 -8.92 1.84
CA VAL A 403 26.71 -9.58 2.64
C VAL A 403 25.98 -10.59 1.77
N PHE A 404 25.86 -11.81 2.29
CA PHE A 404 25.05 -12.86 1.69
C PHE A 404 24.03 -13.38 2.72
N ARG A 405 22.79 -13.50 2.29
CA ARG A 405 21.68 -13.98 3.09
C ARG A 405 20.95 -15.13 2.44
N THR A 406 20.47 -16.00 3.30
CA THR A 406 19.57 -17.10 2.93
C THR A 406 18.59 -17.35 4.06
N TYR A 407 17.39 -17.81 3.72
CA TYR A 407 16.34 -18.13 4.67
C TYR A 407 16.66 -19.34 5.56
N TYR A 408 17.61 -20.18 5.17
CA TYR A 408 18.06 -21.28 6.01
C TYR A 408 18.81 -20.73 7.23
N LYS A 409 18.29 -21.03 8.43
CA LYS A 409 18.94 -20.68 9.71
C LYS A 409 20.41 -21.13 9.74
N ASP A 410 20.67 -22.33 9.21
CA ASP A 410 22.01 -22.91 9.08
C ASP A 410 22.35 -23.12 7.60
N PRO A 411 22.99 -22.14 6.92
CA PRO A 411 23.49 -22.36 5.57
C PRO A 411 24.51 -23.50 5.55
N CYS A 412 24.52 -24.29 4.48
CA CYS A 412 25.49 -25.38 4.29
C CYS A 412 26.92 -24.93 4.65
N SER A 413 27.64 -25.76 5.41
CA SER A 413 28.98 -25.44 5.91
C SER A 413 29.97 -25.08 4.80
N GLU A 414 29.80 -25.65 3.61
CA GLU A 414 30.58 -25.32 2.41
C GLU A 414 30.38 -23.87 1.98
N LEU A 415 29.12 -23.39 1.93
CA LEU A 415 28.80 -22.00 1.60
C LEU A 415 29.42 -21.04 2.59
N GLN A 416 29.30 -21.33 3.89
CA GLN A 416 29.92 -20.52 4.93
C GLN A 416 31.44 -20.46 4.76
N THR A 417 32.07 -21.58 4.41
CA THR A 417 33.53 -21.66 4.20
C THR A 417 33.96 -20.79 3.02
N VAL A 418 33.27 -20.89 1.88
CA VAL A 418 33.55 -20.08 0.68
C VAL A 418 33.36 -18.59 0.96
N LEU A 419 32.26 -18.21 1.61
CA LEU A 419 31.95 -16.81 1.91
C LEU A 419 32.92 -16.20 2.94
N ARG A 420 33.29 -16.96 4.00
CA ARG A 420 34.30 -16.52 4.97
C ARG A 420 35.68 -16.34 4.33
N ALA A 421 36.08 -17.23 3.42
CA ALA A 421 37.35 -17.09 2.70
C ALA A 421 37.41 -15.80 1.86
N ARG A 422 36.25 -15.26 1.49
CA ARG A 422 36.09 -13.99 0.76
C ARG A 422 35.79 -12.78 1.65
N ASN A 423 35.81 -12.93 2.98
CA ASN A 423 35.37 -11.90 3.94
C ASN A 423 33.92 -11.43 3.75
N VAL A 424 33.05 -12.30 3.25
CA VAL A 424 31.61 -12.02 3.11
C VAL A 424 30.87 -12.43 4.38
N SER A 425 30.06 -11.53 4.91
CA SER A 425 29.21 -11.80 6.08
C SER A 425 28.02 -12.67 5.68
N VAL A 426 27.79 -13.76 6.42
CA VAL A 426 26.70 -14.70 6.16
C VAL A 426 25.64 -14.55 7.24
N ASN A 427 24.39 -14.28 6.85
CA ASN A 427 23.25 -14.11 7.76
C ASN A 427 23.56 -13.24 9.01
N PRO A 428 24.13 -12.03 8.85
CA PRO A 428 24.40 -11.15 9.99
C PRO A 428 23.09 -10.84 10.75
N HIS A 429 23.07 -11.04 12.08
CA HIS A 429 21.89 -10.83 12.93
C HIS A 429 21.37 -9.37 12.95
N PHE A 430 22.25 -8.40 12.67
CA PHE A 430 21.98 -6.96 12.77
C PHE A 430 22.12 -6.25 11.43
N TRP A 431 21.76 -6.92 10.35
CA TRP A 431 21.61 -6.23 9.08
C TRP A 431 20.12 -6.25 8.77
N HIS A 432 19.45 -5.13 8.70
CA HIS A 432 18.29 -5.07 7.83
C HIS A 432 18.78 -4.40 6.55
N PRO A 433 18.27 -4.79 5.37
CA PRO A 433 18.38 -3.92 4.20
C PRO A 433 17.94 -2.48 4.56
N GLY A 434 17.02 -2.35 5.53
CA GLY A 434 16.61 -1.11 6.21
C GLY A 434 17.45 -0.58 7.37
N ASP A 435 18.71 -1.01 7.51
CA ASP A 435 19.73 -0.13 8.11
C ASP A 435 20.25 0.90 7.07
N ASP A 436 19.75 0.84 5.82
CA ASP A 436 19.55 2.05 5.02
C ASP A 436 18.46 2.88 5.70
N PRO A 437 18.74 4.12 6.15
CA PRO A 437 17.79 4.95 6.89
C PRO A 437 16.45 5.20 6.15
N ARG A 438 16.35 4.84 4.87
CA ARG A 438 15.15 4.98 4.03
C ARG A 438 14.12 3.84 4.15
N ASP A 439 14.53 2.63 4.56
CA ASP A 439 13.67 1.43 4.58
C ASP A 439 13.04 1.20 5.98
N ARG A 440 13.34 2.06 6.95
CA ARG A 440 12.96 1.91 8.37
C ARG A 440 11.46 2.14 8.62
N ASP A 441 10.80 2.89 7.75
CA ASP A 441 9.45 3.42 7.99
C ASP A 441 8.34 2.55 7.40
N VAL A 442 8.69 1.58 6.53
CA VAL A 442 7.71 0.72 5.84
C VAL A 442 7.42 -0.58 6.62
N TYR A 443 8.39 -1.05 7.39
CA TYR A 443 8.23 -2.16 8.33
C TYR A 443 8.53 -1.62 9.72
N GLY A 444 7.61 -0.82 10.28
CA GLY A 444 7.74 -0.34 11.65
C GLY A 444 8.14 -1.51 12.53
N LEU A 445 9.33 -1.42 13.16
CA LEU A 445 10.03 -2.47 13.94
C LEU A 445 9.20 -3.74 14.04
N SER A 446 9.19 -4.52 12.97
CA SER A 446 8.56 -5.83 13.00
C SER A 446 9.55 -6.65 13.81
N GLU A 447 9.38 -6.67 15.13
CA GLU A 447 9.86 -7.80 15.91
C GLU A 447 9.46 -9.06 15.12
N PRO A 448 10.33 -10.07 15.03
CA PRO A 448 10.01 -11.28 14.30
C PRO A 448 8.70 -11.82 14.86
N PHE A 449 7.61 -11.55 14.13
CA PHE A 449 6.28 -12.03 14.45
C PHE A 449 6.38 -13.53 14.27
N GLU A 450 6.60 -14.24 15.37
CA GLU A 450 6.28 -15.65 15.48
C GLU A 450 4.79 -15.74 15.19
N PHE A 451 4.45 -16.01 13.93
CA PHE A 451 3.17 -16.57 13.52
C PHE A 451 3.01 -17.87 14.31
N THR A 452 2.56 -17.76 15.56
CA THR A 452 1.98 -18.89 16.26
C THR A 452 0.65 -19.12 15.56
N GLU A 453 0.50 -20.31 14.97
CA GLU A 453 -0.71 -20.86 14.34
C GLU A 453 -1.94 -20.93 15.28
N LYS A 454 -2.14 -19.95 16.15
CA LYS A 454 -3.26 -19.91 17.10
C LYS A 454 -4.49 -19.19 16.57
N PHE A 455 -4.41 -18.48 15.44
CA PHE A 455 -5.53 -17.71 14.91
C PHE A 455 -6.50 -18.46 13.99
N LEU A 456 -6.22 -19.72 13.64
CA LEU A 456 -7.17 -20.56 12.88
C LEU A 456 -8.25 -21.24 13.75
N ASN A 457 -8.26 -21.05 15.08
CA ASN A 457 -9.23 -21.68 15.98
C ASN A 457 -10.30 -20.72 16.56
N TYR A 458 -10.41 -19.47 16.09
CA TYR A 458 -11.37 -18.51 16.66
C TYR A 458 -12.72 -18.43 15.93
N TYR A 459 -12.90 -19.16 14.82
CA TYR A 459 -14.23 -19.42 14.25
C TYR A 459 -14.72 -20.82 14.64
N GLY A 460 -14.81 -21.03 15.95
CA GLY A 460 -15.61 -22.11 16.52
C GLY A 460 -17.07 -21.67 16.55
N ASP A 461 -17.85 -22.24 15.64
CA ASP A 461 -19.16 -22.83 15.94
C ASP A 461 -20.07 -22.02 16.90
N ASN A 462 -20.73 -20.99 16.36
CA ASN A 462 -21.90 -20.36 16.99
C ASN A 462 -23.08 -20.36 16.01
N SER A 463 -23.43 -21.54 15.49
CA SER A 463 -24.78 -21.78 14.98
C SER A 463 -25.65 -22.30 16.12
N GLU A 464 -26.03 -21.41 17.03
CA GLU A 464 -27.22 -21.62 17.86
C GLU A 464 -28.43 -21.48 16.93
N SER A 465 -28.84 -22.62 16.37
CA SER A 465 -30.13 -22.75 15.71
C SER A 465 -31.21 -22.71 16.79
N ASP A 466 -31.95 -21.61 16.86
CA ASP A 466 -33.22 -21.55 17.57
C ASP A 466 -34.15 -22.59 16.94
N ASN A 467 -34.31 -23.68 17.69
CA ASN A 467 -35.19 -24.79 17.41
C ASN A 467 -36.54 -24.47 18.04
N ASP A 468 -37.38 -23.77 17.28
CA ASP A 468 -38.73 -23.43 17.66
C ASP A 468 -39.61 -24.66 17.46
N GLY A 469 -39.76 -25.43 18.54
CA GLY A 469 -40.71 -26.52 18.61
C GLY A 469 -42.15 -25.99 18.57
N GLU A 470 -42.87 -26.37 17.53
CA GLU A 470 -44.32 -26.52 17.60
C GLU A 470 -44.66 -27.98 17.29
N GLU A 471 -44.75 -28.74 18.38
CA GLU A 471 -45.60 -29.91 18.45
C GLU A 471 -47.05 -29.41 18.37
N ASP A 472 -47.80 -29.82 17.36
CA ASP A 472 -49.22 -30.05 17.57
C ASP A 472 -49.65 -31.34 16.87
N SER A 473 -50.15 -32.19 17.74
CA SER A 473 -50.79 -33.46 17.47
C SER A 473 -52.14 -33.20 16.81
N ASP A 474 -52.54 -34.05 15.87
CA ASP A 474 -53.83 -34.73 16.00
C ASP A 474 -53.98 -35.78 14.89
N SER A 475 -53.91 -37.01 15.37
CA SER A 475 -54.47 -38.22 14.78
C SER A 475 -55.95 -38.03 14.43
N PHE A 476 -56.37 -38.43 13.24
CA PHE A 476 -57.69 -39.04 13.09
C PHE A 476 -57.74 -40.09 11.97
N ASP A 477 -58.36 -41.19 12.37
CA ASP A 477 -58.51 -42.52 11.82
C ASP A 477 -59.08 -42.69 10.40
N GLU A 478 -58.62 -43.81 9.80
CA GLU A 478 -59.35 -44.90 9.15
C GLU A 478 -60.34 -44.67 7.99
N ASP A 479 -60.12 -45.51 6.97
CA ASP A 479 -61.08 -46.25 6.15
C ASP A 479 -62.31 -45.52 5.60
N ASP A 480 -62.43 -45.48 4.26
CA ASP A 480 -63.50 -46.26 3.68
C ASP A 480 -63.20 -46.76 2.26
N SER A 481 -63.93 -47.82 1.95
CA SER A 481 -63.77 -48.75 0.86
C SER A 481 -64.46 -48.25 -0.42
N THR A 482 -64.01 -48.81 -1.55
CA THR A 482 -64.77 -49.15 -2.77
C THR A 482 -66.20 -48.59 -2.95
N GLU A 483 -66.42 -47.93 -4.10
CA GLU A 483 -67.31 -48.44 -5.16
C GLU A 483 -66.85 -47.98 -6.55
#